data_AF-A0A5C6C5L8-F1
#
_entry.id   AF-A0A5C6C5L8-F1
#
_cell.length_a   1.000
_cell.length_b   1.000
_cell.length_c   1.000
_cell.angle_alpha   90.00
_cell.angle_beta   90.00
_cell.angle_gamma   90.00
#
_symmetry.space_group_name_H-M   'P 1'
#
loop_
_entity.id
_entity.type
_entity.pdbx_description
1 polymer ?
#
loop_
_entity_poly.entity_id
_entity_poly.type
_entity_poly.pdbx_seq_one_letter_code
_entity_poly.pdbx_strand_id
1 'polypeptide(L)'
;MLIRLFALFICVPFIELVLLLRMADATSWMMTLTIVIVTGVIGSLLARREGLAALMRFRAALASGRMPGREIQDGMMIAFAAALLLTPGLLTDSLGFFLLTPFGRRTVGGFLRRRYAGRFQIHTSGFHPQSPSSPDVDPASASGQWRPHPSGGDRFTIDAPSFGPKQGQSH
;
A
#
# COMPACT_ATOMS: atom_id res chain seq x y z
N MET A 1 19.18 -5.11 -20.29
CA MET A 1 17.81 -5.34 -19.77
C MET A 1 16.75 -4.65 -20.63
N LEU A 2 16.96 -3.40 -21.05
CA LEU A 2 16.02 -2.62 -21.88
C LEU A 2 15.62 -3.33 -23.18
N ILE A 3 16.58 -3.93 -23.91
CA ILE A 3 16.33 -4.69 -25.14
C ILE A 3 15.30 -5.82 -24.95
N ARG A 4 15.30 -6.52 -23.80
CA ARG A 4 14.33 -7.59 -23.52
C ARG A 4 12.92 -7.04 -23.29
N LEU A 5 12.81 -5.91 -22.59
CA LEU A 5 11.53 -5.24 -22.36
C LEU A 5 10.95 -4.73 -23.68
N PHE A 6 11.80 -4.12 -24.51
CA PHE A 6 11.43 -3.60 -25.82
C PHE A 6 11.00 -4.71 -26.78
N ALA A 7 11.74 -5.82 -26.79
CA ALA A 7 11.36 -7.01 -27.55
C ALA A 7 10.00 -7.56 -27.11
N LEU A 8 9.75 -7.68 -25.80
CA LEU A 8 8.44 -8.13 -25.30
C LEU A 8 7.32 -7.16 -25.70
N PHE A 9 7.56 -5.86 -25.58
CA PHE A 9 6.60 -4.82 -25.93
C PHE A 9 6.23 -4.82 -27.43
N ILE A 10 7.13 -5.24 -28.32
CA ILE A 10 6.85 -5.36 -29.76
C ILE A 10 6.25 -6.73 -30.10
N CYS A 11 6.86 -7.81 -29.60
CA CYS A 11 6.46 -9.16 -29.96
C CYS A 11 5.05 -9.51 -29.48
N VAL A 12 4.67 -9.10 -28.26
CA VAL A 12 3.34 -9.38 -27.71
C VAL A 12 2.22 -8.79 -28.58
N PRO A 13 2.15 -7.47 -28.85
CA PRO A 13 1.09 -6.92 -29.70
C PRO A 13 1.18 -7.41 -31.15
N PHE A 14 2.38 -7.72 -31.65
CA PHE A 14 2.52 -8.31 -32.98
C PHE A 14 1.87 -9.70 -33.08
N ILE A 15 2.11 -10.57 -32.09
CA ILE A 15 1.48 -11.89 -32.01
C ILE A 15 -0.04 -11.76 -31.89
N GLU A 16 -0.52 -10.83 -31.08
CA GLU A 16 -1.95 -10.55 -30.91
C GLU A 16 -2.60 -10.09 -32.22
N LEU A 17 -1.94 -9.19 -32.95
CA LEU A 17 -2.41 -8.73 -34.25
C LEU A 17 -2.56 -9.91 -35.22
N VAL A 18 -1.53 -10.77 -35.33
CA VAL A 18 -1.58 -11.97 -36.18
C VAL A 18 -2.71 -12.91 -35.76
N LEU A 19 -2.93 -13.10 -34.46
CA LEU A 19 -4.00 -13.95 -33.93
C LEU A 19 -5.40 -13.39 -34.28
N LEU A 20 -5.58 -12.08 -34.14
CA LEU A 20 -6.83 -11.40 -34.50
C LEU A 20 -7.12 -11.49 -35.99
N LEU A 21 -6.11 -11.31 -36.86
CA LEU A 21 -6.26 -11.53 -38.30
C LEU A 21 -6.66 -12.98 -38.60
N ARG A 22 -5.97 -13.96 -38.00
CA ARG A 22 -6.30 -15.39 -38.14
C ARG A 22 -7.73 -15.73 -37.73
N MET A 23 -8.24 -15.12 -36.67
CA MET A 23 -9.63 -15.29 -36.24
C MET A 23 -10.61 -14.61 -37.20
N ALA A 24 -10.27 -13.42 -37.69
CA ALA A 24 -11.08 -12.70 -38.66
C ALA A 24 -11.24 -13.50 -39.97
N ASP A 25 -10.17 -14.16 -40.43
CA ASP A 25 -10.18 -15.04 -41.59
C ASP A 25 -11.02 -16.32 -41.34
N ALA A 26 -11.00 -16.84 -40.11
CA ALA A 26 -11.69 -18.09 -39.76
C ALA A 26 -13.19 -17.91 -39.50
N THR A 27 -13.65 -16.72 -39.08
CA THR A 27 -15.05 -16.48 -38.68
C THR A 27 -15.69 -15.34 -39.48
N SER A 28 -15.15 -14.14 -39.35
CA SER A 28 -15.43 -12.91 -40.11
C SER A 28 -14.89 -11.73 -39.31
N TRP A 29 -14.42 -10.69 -39.99
CA TRP A 29 -13.89 -9.49 -39.31
C TRP A 29 -14.91 -8.85 -38.35
N MET A 30 -16.19 -8.85 -38.72
CA MET A 30 -17.24 -8.22 -37.92
C MET A 30 -17.52 -8.98 -36.62
N MET A 31 -17.48 -10.33 -36.66
CA MET A 31 -17.63 -11.15 -35.45
C MET A 31 -16.41 -11.04 -34.54
N THR A 32 -15.19 -11.07 -35.08
CA THR A 32 -13.96 -10.87 -34.30
C THR A 32 -13.94 -9.51 -33.61
N LEU A 33 -14.30 -8.45 -34.34
CA LEU A 33 -14.40 -7.10 -33.76
C LEU A 33 -15.45 -7.04 -32.63
N THR A 34 -16.61 -7.68 -32.82
CA THR A 34 -17.66 -7.74 -31.79
C THR A 34 -17.16 -8.44 -30.54
N ILE A 35 -16.44 -9.56 -30.67
CA ILE A 35 -15.86 -10.29 -29.54
C ILE A 35 -14.89 -9.38 -28.77
N VAL A 36 -13.97 -8.71 -29.46
CA VAL A 36 -12.99 -7.80 -28.83
C VAL A 36 -13.68 -6.64 -28.10
N ILE A 37 -14.73 -6.06 -28.70
CA ILE A 37 -15.51 -5.00 -28.03
C ILE A 37 -16.19 -5.55 -26.78
N VAL A 38 -16.82 -6.73 -26.87
CA VAL A 38 -17.51 -7.36 -25.74
C VAL A 38 -16.53 -7.71 -24.62
N THR A 39 -15.38 -8.29 -24.92
CA THR A 39 -14.36 -8.61 -23.90
C THR A 39 -13.80 -7.34 -23.26
N GLY A 40 -13.53 -6.30 -24.03
CA GLY A 40 -13.10 -4.99 -23.52
C GLY A 40 -14.14 -4.32 -22.63
N VAL A 41 -15.42 -4.37 -23.00
CA VAL A 41 -16.53 -3.85 -22.17
C VAL A 41 -16.64 -4.63 -20.87
N ILE A 42 -16.66 -5.96 -20.92
CA ILE A 42 -16.73 -6.79 -19.71
C ILE A 42 -15.51 -6.53 -18.82
N GLY A 43 -14.31 -6.49 -19.41
CA GLY A 43 -13.05 -6.27 -18.71
C GLY A 43 -13.00 -4.91 -18.02
N SER A 44 -13.37 -3.84 -18.73
CA SER A 44 -13.40 -2.48 -18.19
C SER A 44 -14.44 -2.31 -17.08
N LEU A 45 -15.63 -2.92 -17.22
CA LEU A 45 -16.65 -2.93 -16.17
C LEU A 45 -16.14 -3.63 -14.91
N LEU A 46 -15.46 -4.75 -15.08
CA LEU A 46 -14.91 -5.53 -13.99
C LEU A 46 -13.77 -4.75 -13.30
N ALA A 47 -12.87 -4.14 -14.08
CA ALA A 47 -11.81 -3.26 -13.59
C ALA A 47 -12.35 -2.06 -12.80
N ARG A 48 -13.43 -1.44 -13.29
CA ARG A 48 -14.10 -0.34 -12.58
C ARG A 48 -14.64 -0.78 -11.22
N ARG A 49 -15.26 -1.96 -11.14
CA ARG A 49 -15.80 -2.52 -9.89
C ARG A 49 -14.70 -2.80 -8.87
N GLU A 50 -13.64 -3.51 -9.28
CA GLU A 50 -12.52 -3.85 -8.40
C GLU A 50 -11.70 -2.61 -8.01
N GLY A 51 -11.50 -1.68 -8.94
CA GLY A 51 -10.80 -0.42 -8.70
C GLY A 51 -11.48 0.45 -7.66
N LEU A 52 -12.81 0.60 -7.75
CA LEU A 52 -13.60 1.30 -6.74
C LEU A 52 -13.52 0.61 -5.37
N ALA A 53 -13.62 -0.72 -5.34
CA ALA A 53 -13.50 -1.48 -4.11
C ALA A 53 -12.11 -1.33 -3.46
N ALA A 54 -11.03 -1.33 -4.25
CA ALA A 54 -9.68 -1.09 -3.77
C ALA A 54 -9.50 0.33 -3.21
N LEU A 55 -10.05 1.33 -3.90
CA LEU A 55 -10.01 2.73 -3.45
C LEU A 55 -10.77 2.92 -2.13
N MET A 56 -11.92 2.28 -1.97
CA MET A 56 -12.70 2.33 -0.72
C MET A 56 -11.91 1.71 0.44
N ARG A 57 -11.26 0.56 0.23
CA ARG A 57 -10.39 -0.07 1.24
C ARG A 57 -9.18 0.80 1.59
N PHE A 58 -8.56 1.41 0.57
CA PHE A 58 -7.45 2.34 0.76
C PHE A 58 -7.85 3.54 1.63
N ARG A 59 -8.99 4.18 1.31
CA ARG A 59 -9.54 5.29 2.12
C ARG A 59 -9.87 4.86 3.55
N ALA A 60 -10.46 3.68 3.73
CA ALA A 60 -10.77 3.15 5.05
C ALA A 60 -9.50 2.86 5.88
N ALA A 61 -8.44 2.34 5.25
CA ALA A 61 -7.16 2.11 5.91
C ALA A 61 -6.51 3.43 6.37
N LEU A 62 -6.49 4.46 5.53
CA LEU A 62 -6.02 5.80 5.89
C LEU A 62 -6.86 6.44 6.99
N ALA A 63 -8.19 6.36 6.91
CA ALA A 63 -9.09 6.88 7.95
C ALA A 63 -8.88 6.19 9.30
N SER A 64 -8.45 4.93 9.30
CA SER A 64 -8.09 4.18 10.52
C SER A 64 -6.65 4.43 11.00
N GLY A 65 -5.90 5.35 10.39
CA GLY A 65 -4.50 5.63 10.73
C GLY A 65 -3.53 4.48 10.43
N ARG A 66 -3.95 3.49 9.62
CA ARG A 66 -3.13 2.33 9.24
C ARG A 66 -2.43 2.58 7.91
N MET A 67 -1.19 2.10 7.78
CA MET A 67 -0.45 2.17 6.52
C MET A 67 -1.04 1.21 5.46
N PRO A 68 -1.54 1.70 4.31
CA PRO A 68 -2.33 0.91 3.36
C PRO A 68 -1.46 0.14 2.34
N GLY A 69 -0.40 -0.54 2.80
CA GLY A 69 0.56 -1.19 1.89
C GLY A 69 -0.05 -2.27 0.99
N ARG A 70 -1.01 -3.03 1.53
CA ARG A 70 -1.69 -4.11 0.79
C ARG A 70 -2.68 -3.54 -0.22
N GLU A 71 -3.40 -2.49 0.17
CA GLU A 71 -4.37 -1.80 -0.68
C GLU A 71 -3.69 -1.10 -1.86
N ILE A 72 -2.49 -0.56 -1.67
CA ILE A 72 -1.66 -0.01 -2.75
C ILE A 72 -1.25 -1.12 -3.73
N GLN A 73 -0.75 -2.25 -3.24
CA GLN A 73 -0.40 -3.40 -4.09
C GLN A 73 -1.62 -3.87 -4.91
N ASP A 74 -2.75 -4.01 -4.24
CA ASP A 74 -4.03 -4.38 -4.84
C ASP A 74 -4.46 -3.40 -5.94
N GLY A 75 -4.37 -2.10 -5.68
CA GLY A 75 -4.66 -1.05 -6.66
C GLY A 75 -3.73 -1.10 -7.88
N MET A 76 -2.43 -1.33 -7.67
CA MET A 76 -1.46 -1.48 -8.77
C MET A 76 -1.77 -2.68 -9.65
N MET A 77 -2.14 -3.83 -9.06
CA MET A 77 -2.51 -5.03 -9.83
C MET A 77 -3.77 -4.79 -10.67
N ILE A 78 -4.77 -4.09 -10.12
CA ILE A 78 -5.99 -3.73 -10.86
C ILE A 78 -5.68 -2.78 -12.02
N ALA A 79 -4.86 -1.74 -11.77
CA ALA A 79 -4.48 -0.78 -12.80
C ALA A 79 -3.68 -1.46 -13.93
N PHE A 80 -2.76 -2.35 -13.59
CA PHE A 80 -2.01 -3.13 -14.57
C PHE A 80 -2.92 -4.06 -15.37
N ALA A 81 -3.85 -4.76 -14.71
CA ALA A 81 -4.82 -5.62 -15.38
C ALA A 81 -5.75 -4.82 -16.32
N ALA A 82 -6.18 -3.63 -15.91
CA ALA A 82 -6.98 -2.73 -16.74
C ALA A 82 -6.22 -2.22 -17.96
N ALA A 83 -4.93 -1.88 -17.80
CA ALA A 83 -4.07 -1.48 -18.91
C ALA A 83 -3.89 -2.63 -19.92
N LEU A 84 -3.73 -3.87 -19.44
CA LEU A 84 -3.69 -5.06 -20.30
C LEU A 84 -5.01 -5.26 -21.07
N LEU A 85 -6.16 -5.16 -20.39
CA LEU A 85 -7.51 -5.28 -21.00
C LEU A 85 -7.86 -4.16 -22.00
N LEU A 86 -7.16 -3.02 -21.94
CA LEU A 86 -7.35 -1.92 -22.89
C LEU A 86 -6.68 -2.22 -24.24
N THR A 87 -5.61 -3.02 -24.22
CA THR A 87 -4.92 -3.47 -25.44
C THR A 87 -5.74 -4.57 -26.10
N PRO A 88 -6.26 -4.37 -27.33
CA PRO A 88 -7.05 -5.40 -28.02
C PRO A 88 -6.14 -6.59 -28.35
N GLY A 89 -6.25 -7.65 -27.55
CA GLY A 89 -5.45 -8.85 -27.67
C GLY A 89 -6.06 -9.95 -26.82
N LEU A 90 -6.68 -10.94 -27.44
CA LEU A 90 -7.45 -12.01 -26.78
C LEU A 90 -6.63 -12.74 -25.69
N LEU A 91 -5.32 -12.86 -25.89
CA LEU A 91 -4.39 -13.41 -24.90
C LEU A 91 -4.19 -12.44 -23.72
N THR A 92 -4.00 -11.17 -24.02
CA THR A 92 -3.82 -10.07 -23.07
C THR A 92 -5.09 -9.83 -22.26
N ASP A 93 -6.28 -9.96 -22.87
CA ASP A 93 -7.58 -9.93 -22.23
C ASP A 93 -7.74 -11.09 -21.24
N SER A 94 -7.38 -12.31 -21.66
CA SER A 94 -7.45 -13.50 -20.80
C SER A 94 -6.53 -13.38 -19.57
N LEU A 95 -5.32 -12.87 -19.77
CA LEU A 95 -4.37 -12.60 -18.70
C LEU A 95 -4.87 -11.48 -17.77
N GLY A 96 -5.43 -10.43 -18.35
CA GLY A 96 -6.04 -9.30 -17.65
C GLY A 96 -7.22 -9.73 -16.79
N PHE A 97 -8.16 -10.52 -17.33
CA PHE A 97 -9.27 -11.11 -16.58
C PHE A 97 -8.82 -12.01 -15.43
N PHE A 98 -7.80 -12.84 -15.68
CA PHE A 98 -7.24 -13.71 -14.64
C PHE A 98 -6.66 -12.87 -13.49
N LEU A 99 -5.87 -11.84 -13.79
CA LEU A 99 -5.34 -10.91 -12.79
C LEU A 99 -6.41 -10.09 -12.09
N LEU A 100 -7.52 -9.78 -12.76
CA LEU A 100 -8.58 -8.97 -12.17
C LEU A 100 -9.36 -9.73 -11.09
N THR A 101 -9.43 -11.06 -11.24
CA THR A 101 -10.12 -11.94 -10.30
C THR A 101 -9.34 -12.01 -8.97
N PRO A 102 -10.02 -11.99 -7.79
CA PRO A 102 -9.36 -12.06 -6.48
C PRO A 102 -8.49 -13.31 -6.30
N PHE A 103 -8.77 -14.39 -7.03
CA PHE A 103 -7.96 -15.60 -7.07
C PHE A 103 -6.60 -15.36 -7.74
N GLY A 104 -6.58 -14.71 -8.92
CA GLY A 104 -5.35 -14.37 -9.63
C GLY A 104 -4.45 -13.42 -8.84
N ARG A 105 -5.04 -12.45 -8.12
CA ARG A 105 -4.28 -11.55 -7.23
C ARG A 105 -3.59 -12.27 -6.08
N ARG A 106 -4.28 -13.23 -5.44
CA ARG A 106 -3.70 -14.00 -4.32
C ARG A 106 -2.60 -14.93 -4.79
N THR A 107 -2.76 -15.61 -5.93
CA THR A 107 -1.74 -16.51 -6.48
C THR A 107 -0.51 -15.76 -6.97
N VAL A 108 -0.69 -14.71 -7.78
CA VAL A 108 0.43 -13.89 -8.27
C VAL A 108 1.11 -13.15 -7.12
N GLY A 109 0.35 -12.55 -6.20
CA GLY A 109 0.93 -11.88 -5.03
C GLY A 109 1.70 -12.81 -4.10
N GLY A 110 1.21 -14.05 -3.91
CA GLY A 110 1.92 -15.08 -3.15
C GLY A 110 3.20 -15.57 -3.83
N PHE A 111 3.15 -15.79 -5.14
CA PHE A 111 4.30 -16.20 -5.95
C PHE A 111 5.38 -15.10 -5.99
N LEU A 112 4.98 -13.85 -6.22
CA LEU A 112 5.88 -12.70 -6.26
C LEU A 112 6.56 -12.50 -4.90
N ARG A 113 5.80 -12.59 -3.80
CA ARG A 113 6.38 -12.51 -2.46
C ARG A 113 7.38 -13.63 -2.19
N ARG A 114 7.09 -14.88 -2.55
CA ARG A 114 8.04 -16.01 -2.39
C ARG A 114 9.31 -15.85 -3.25
N ARG A 115 9.18 -15.32 -4.46
CA ARG A 115 10.30 -15.14 -5.40
C ARG A 115 11.22 -13.98 -5.00
N TYR A 116 10.65 -12.90 -4.46
CA TYR A 116 11.38 -11.65 -4.21
C TYR A 116 11.62 -11.34 -2.72
N ALA A 117 10.99 -12.04 -1.77
CA ALA A 117 11.28 -11.90 -0.33
C ALA A 117 12.74 -12.26 0.03
N GLY A 118 13.41 -13.10 -0.77
CA GLY A 118 14.83 -13.39 -0.60
C GLY A 118 15.79 -12.30 -1.11
N ARG A 119 15.29 -11.24 -1.77
CA ARG A 119 16.11 -10.14 -2.32
C ARG A 119 15.75 -8.76 -1.76
N PHE A 120 14.57 -8.59 -1.19
CA PHE A 120 14.17 -7.39 -0.48
C PHE A 120 14.50 -7.54 1.02
N GLN A 121 15.75 -7.25 1.39
CA GLN A 121 16.00 -6.74 2.74
C GLN A 121 15.35 -5.36 2.79
N ILE A 122 14.09 -5.31 3.22
CA ILE A 122 13.47 -4.05 3.61
C ILE A 122 14.31 -3.57 4.78
N HIS A 123 15.27 -2.68 4.53
CA HIS A 123 15.75 -1.75 5.53
C HIS A 123 14.51 -0.92 5.90
N THR A 124 13.66 -1.48 6.75
CA THR A 124 12.85 -0.70 7.65
C THR A 124 13.90 0.05 8.44
N SER A 125 14.21 1.28 8.02
CA SER A 125 14.89 2.26 8.86
C SER A 125 14.02 2.33 10.11
N GLY A 126 14.37 1.51 11.09
CA GLY A 126 13.60 1.32 12.30
C GLY A 126 13.42 2.69 12.91
N PHE A 127 12.17 3.09 13.08
CA PHE A 127 11.84 3.98 14.16
C PHE A 127 12.24 3.22 15.44
N HIS A 128 13.47 3.45 15.90
CA HIS A 128 13.91 3.03 17.22
C HIS A 128 13.15 3.95 18.17
N PRO A 129 12.15 3.47 18.92
CA PRO A 129 11.60 4.25 20.00
C PRO A 129 12.78 4.48 20.93
N GLN A 130 13.27 5.70 21.02
CA GLN A 130 14.29 6.07 21.97
C GLN A 130 13.68 5.76 23.33
N SER A 131 14.09 4.65 23.94
CA SER A 131 13.71 4.34 25.31
C SER A 131 14.10 5.57 26.14
N PRO A 132 13.20 6.12 26.97
CA PRO A 132 13.56 7.23 27.84
C PRO A 132 14.74 6.74 28.68
N SER A 133 15.88 7.40 28.51
CA SER A 133 17.05 7.19 29.36
C SER A 133 16.56 7.30 30.80
N SER A 134 16.51 6.18 31.51
CA SER A 134 16.31 6.20 32.95
C SER A 134 17.44 7.05 33.52
N PRO A 135 17.16 8.02 34.41
CA PRO A 135 18.22 8.73 35.10
C PRO A 135 19.10 7.68 35.76
N ASP A 136 20.42 7.76 35.56
CA ASP A 136 21.40 6.93 36.25
C ASP A 136 21.23 7.12 37.76
N VAL A 137 20.42 6.28 38.39
CA VAL A 137 20.37 6.18 39.84
C VAL A 137 21.56 5.31 40.21
N ASP A 138 22.67 5.96 40.56
CA ASP A 138 23.86 5.32 41.08
C ASP A 138 23.48 4.39 42.25
N PRO A 139 23.63 3.05 42.11
CA PRO A 139 23.30 2.12 43.19
C PRO A 139 24.23 2.30 44.42
N ALA A 140 25.35 3.02 44.25
CA ALA A 140 26.25 3.41 45.33
C ALA A 140 25.68 4.52 46.23
N SER A 141 24.66 5.28 45.79
CA SER A 141 23.96 6.25 46.64
C SER A 141 22.86 5.60 47.50
N ALA A 142 22.46 4.36 47.17
CA ALA A 142 21.43 3.61 47.89
C ALA A 142 21.90 3.02 49.23
N SER A 143 23.20 3.08 49.55
CA SER A 143 23.73 2.72 50.88
C SER A 143 23.79 3.89 51.87
N GLY A 144 23.18 5.04 51.54
CA GLY A 144 23.02 6.17 52.45
C GLY A 144 22.02 5.85 53.56
N GLN A 145 22.52 5.77 54.78
CA GLN A 145 21.77 5.61 56.03
C GLN A 145 20.45 6.40 56.03
N TRP A 146 19.34 5.69 56.18
CA TRP A 146 18.02 6.28 56.37
C TRP A 146 18.01 7.02 57.72
N ARG A 147 18.11 8.36 57.69
CA ARG A 147 17.90 9.20 58.88
C ARG A 147 16.44 9.66 58.88
N PRO A 148 15.60 9.22 59.82
CA PRO A 148 14.25 9.75 59.95
C PRO A 148 14.32 11.24 60.31
N HIS A 149 13.78 12.08 59.43
CA HIS A 149 13.51 13.48 59.74
C HIS A 149 12.33 13.52 60.72
N PRO A 150 12.42 14.22 61.86
CA PRO A 150 11.31 14.32 62.79
C PRO A 150 10.14 15.01 62.11
N SER A 151 8.99 14.35 62.15
CA SER A 151 7.69 14.88 61.77
C SER A 151 7.35 16.09 62.63
N GLY A 152 7.29 17.27 62.02
CA GLY A 152 6.76 18.48 62.62
C GLY A 152 5.73 19.09 61.68
N GLY A 153 4.46 18.94 62.05
CA GLY A 153 3.34 19.83 61.76
C GLY A 153 3.18 20.43 60.36
N ASP A 154 2.06 20.06 59.74
CA ASP A 154 1.23 20.92 58.90
C ASP A 154 1.61 21.13 57.42
N ARG A 155 0.66 20.66 56.59
CA ARG A 155 0.29 21.17 55.27
C ARG A 155 1.19 20.80 54.09
N PHE A 156 0.66 19.87 53.28
CA PHE A 156 1.05 19.68 51.89
C PHE A 156 0.67 20.94 51.09
N THR A 157 1.63 21.84 50.86
CA THR A 157 1.49 22.96 49.93
C THR A 157 2.06 22.55 48.59
N ILE A 158 1.20 22.47 47.58
CA ILE A 158 1.61 22.36 46.17
C ILE A 158 2.00 23.78 45.73
N ASP A 159 3.28 24.01 45.50
CA ASP A 159 3.76 25.25 44.89
C ASP A 159 3.28 25.33 43.44
N ALA A 160 2.28 26.18 43.18
CA ALA A 160 1.87 26.54 41.84
C ALA A 160 2.73 27.71 41.32
N PRO A 161 3.15 27.70 40.04
CA PRO A 161 3.88 28.83 39.46
C PRO A 161 2.98 30.07 39.46
N SER A 162 3.47 31.13 40.10
CA SER A 162 2.81 32.42 40.23
C SER A 162 2.60 33.09 38.87
N PHE A 163 1.34 33.17 38.41
CA PHE A 163 0.96 34.06 37.32
C PHE A 163 0.71 35.47 37.88
N GLY A 164 1.65 36.39 37.64
CA GLY A 164 1.47 37.80 37.95
C GLY A 164 0.49 38.49 36.98
N PRO A 165 -0.48 39.30 37.45
CA PRO A 165 -1.37 40.03 36.56
C PRO A 165 -0.61 41.17 35.87
N LYS A 166 -0.66 41.21 34.54
CA LYS A 166 -0.24 42.39 33.78
C LYS A 166 -1.24 43.52 34.00
N GLN A 167 -0.90 44.44 34.90
CA GLN A 167 -1.55 45.74 34.99
C GLN A 167 -1.00 46.68 33.92
N GLY A 168 -1.91 47.38 33.24
CA GLY A 168 -1.65 48.59 32.48
C GLY A 168 -2.61 48.71 31.30
N GLN A 169 -3.27 49.82 31.04
CA GLN A 169 -3.37 51.12 31.70
C GLN A 169 -4.57 51.79 31.01
N SER A 170 -5.47 52.40 31.78
CA SER A 170 -6.53 53.27 31.27
C SER A 170 -6.02 54.70 31.18
N HIS A 171 -6.15 55.31 30.01
CA HIS A 171 -6.36 56.74 29.83
C HIS A 171 -7.26 56.94 28.60
#